data_AF-A0A258TBR8-F1
#
_entry.id   AF-A0A258TBR8-F1
#
_cell.length_a   1.000
_cell.length_b   1.000
_cell.length_c   1.000
_cell.angle_alpha   90.00
_cell.angle_beta   90.00
_cell.angle_gamma   90.00
#
_symmetry.space_group_name_H-M   'P 1'
#
loop_
_entity.id
_entity.type
_entity.pdbx_description
1 polymer ?
#
loop_
_entity_poly.entity_id
_entity_poly.type
_entity_poly.pdbx_seq_one_letter_code
_entity_poly.pdbx_strand_id
1 'polypeptide(L)'
;MALARSVFGESIDYAPVGIINRKWAFFQPRETVMAPRGHIHFHPLGSRYHPDFAVASIADQGLFIHEMVHVWQHQQGLFLPLRRHPFCRYRYTLQPGQPLERYGIEQQAEIVRHAFLLRNGWAIEGAAPLACYEGLLRFR
;
A
#
# COMPACT_ATOMS: atom_id res chain seq x y z
N MET A 1 -8.21 -10.99 5.38
CA MET A 1 -7.38 -11.43 4.23
C MET A 1 -8.05 -11.30 2.87
N ALA A 2 -9.38 -11.49 2.75
CA ALA A 2 -10.09 -11.34 1.46
C ALA A 2 -9.83 -10.00 0.74
N LEU A 3 -9.76 -8.88 1.49
CA LEU A 3 -9.45 -7.55 0.95
C LEU A 3 -8.10 -7.48 0.24
N ALA A 4 -7.03 -8.03 0.83
CA ALA A 4 -5.72 -8.00 0.18
C ALA A 4 -5.68 -8.97 -1.02
N ARG A 5 -6.29 -10.16 -0.89
CA ARG A 5 -6.35 -11.15 -1.97
C ARG A 5 -7.11 -10.64 -3.20
N SER A 6 -8.10 -9.75 -3.05
CA SER A 6 -8.79 -9.16 -4.21
C SER A 6 -7.91 -8.24 -5.05
N VAL A 7 -6.79 -7.74 -4.50
CA VAL A 7 -5.85 -6.86 -5.19
C VAL A 7 -4.61 -7.61 -5.65
N PHE A 8 -4.02 -8.42 -4.77
CA PHE A 8 -2.71 -9.04 -4.99
C PHE A 8 -2.80 -10.52 -5.40
N GLY A 9 -3.98 -11.14 -5.30
CA GLY A 9 -4.17 -12.56 -5.61
C GLY A 9 -3.28 -13.45 -4.74
N GLU A 10 -2.40 -14.23 -5.38
CA GLU A 10 -1.42 -15.09 -4.72
C GLU A 10 0.01 -14.54 -4.77
N SER A 11 0.20 -13.28 -5.20
CA SER A 11 1.55 -12.66 -5.32
C SER A 11 2.18 -12.30 -3.96
N ILE A 12 1.42 -12.46 -2.88
CA ILE A 12 1.89 -12.27 -1.50
C ILE A 12 1.66 -13.59 -0.76
N ASP A 13 2.69 -14.10 -0.11
CA ASP A 13 2.50 -15.09 0.95
C ASP A 13 1.94 -14.36 2.18
N TYR A 14 0.64 -14.55 2.44
CA TYR A 14 -0.05 -13.89 3.54
C TYR A 14 0.21 -14.51 4.92
N ALA A 15 0.68 -15.76 4.96
CA ALA A 15 0.89 -16.48 6.23
C ALA A 15 1.85 -15.75 7.20
N PRO A 16 3.00 -15.19 6.74
CA PRO A 16 3.89 -14.44 7.63
C PRO A 16 3.43 -12.99 7.89
N VAL A 17 2.42 -12.48 7.21
CA VAL A 17 2.06 -11.04 7.28
C VAL A 17 1.32 -10.75 8.58
N GLY A 18 1.85 -9.79 9.34
CA GLY A 18 1.29 -9.37 10.63
C GLY A 18 0.69 -7.97 10.54
N ILE A 19 -0.51 -7.79 11.09
CA ILE A 19 -1.12 -6.47 11.33
C ILE A 19 -0.97 -6.18 12.83
N ILE A 20 -0.08 -5.26 13.18
CA ILE A 20 0.44 -5.11 14.54
C ILE A 20 0.02 -3.75 15.09
N ASN A 21 -0.75 -3.74 16.17
CA ASN A 21 -1.09 -2.52 16.90
C ASN A 21 0.02 -2.13 17.90
N ARG A 22 1.23 -1.88 17.38
CA ARG A 22 2.42 -1.49 18.14
C ARG A 22 3.35 -0.72 17.23
N LYS A 23 4.01 0.31 17.78
CA LYS A 23 5.05 1.03 17.07
C LYS A 23 6.15 0.09 16.59
N TRP A 24 6.64 0.32 15.37
CA TRP A 24 7.86 -0.30 14.88
C TRP A 24 9.11 0.35 15.46
N ALA A 25 9.14 1.70 15.52
CA ALA A 25 10.25 2.48 16.08
C ALA A 25 9.75 3.46 17.15
N PHE A 26 10.60 3.82 18.11
CA PHE A 26 10.21 4.69 19.22
C PHE A 26 9.67 6.05 18.73
N PHE A 27 10.24 6.56 17.64
CA PHE A 27 9.92 7.84 17.00
C PHE A 27 8.81 7.75 15.94
N GLN A 28 8.13 6.61 15.77
CA GLN A 28 7.00 6.52 14.85
C GLN A 28 5.89 7.51 15.28
N PRO A 29 5.46 8.45 14.42
CA PRO A 29 4.35 9.36 14.71
C PRO A 29 3.02 8.63 14.83
N ARG A 30 2.03 9.25 15.48
CA ARG A 30 0.73 8.62 15.81
C ARG A 30 -0.09 8.22 14.59
N GLU A 31 -0.09 9.04 13.54
CA GLU A 31 -0.91 8.79 12.34
C GLU A 31 -0.11 8.17 11.19
N THR A 32 1.11 7.69 11.46
CA THR A 32 1.97 7.05 10.46
C THR A 32 1.90 5.55 10.59
N VAL A 33 1.66 4.87 9.47
CA VAL A 33 1.75 3.40 9.36
C VAL A 33 3.11 3.03 8.75
N MET A 34 3.70 1.93 9.23
CA MET A 34 5.01 1.50 8.76
C MET A 34 5.01 0.00 8.45
N ALA A 35 5.45 -0.36 7.24
CA ALA A 35 5.60 -1.75 6.82
C ALA A 35 7.05 -2.13 6.43
N PRO A 36 8.04 -2.08 7.35
CA PRO A 36 9.46 -2.15 7.01
C PRO A 36 10.00 -3.56 6.71
N ARG A 37 9.32 -4.61 7.20
CA ARG A 37 9.80 -6.01 7.15
C ARG A 37 8.65 -7.00 6.94
N GLY A 38 7.72 -6.68 6.05
CA GLY A 38 6.60 -7.59 5.72
C GLY A 38 5.46 -7.65 6.75
N HIS A 39 5.52 -6.86 7.82
CA HIS A 39 4.43 -6.64 8.76
C HIS A 39 4.05 -5.16 8.77
N ILE A 40 2.77 -4.87 8.99
CA ILE A 40 2.22 -3.52 9.02
C ILE A 40 2.05 -3.10 10.48
N HIS A 41 2.72 -2.02 10.87
CA HIS A 41 2.74 -1.49 12.22
C HIS A 41 1.93 -0.21 12.33
N PHE A 42 0.88 -0.27 13.14
CA PHE A 42 0.06 0.87 13.52
C PHE A 42 0.50 1.40 14.88
N HIS A 43 0.48 2.72 15.03
CA HIS A 43 0.75 3.33 16.32
C HIS A 43 -0.44 3.07 17.28
N PRO A 44 -0.20 2.59 18.52
CA PRO A 44 -1.28 2.18 19.43
C PRO A 44 -2.14 3.33 19.95
N LEU A 45 -1.60 4.55 19.95
CA LEU A 45 -2.34 5.78 20.26
C LEU A 45 -2.84 6.53 19.01
N GLY A 46 -2.77 5.91 17.83
CA GLY A 46 -3.27 6.45 16.58
C GLY A 46 -4.69 6.01 16.29
N SER A 47 -5.31 6.61 15.28
CA SER A 47 -6.70 6.32 14.90
C SER A 47 -6.89 5.27 13.80
N ARG A 48 -5.79 4.81 13.19
CA ARG A 48 -5.79 4.06 11.91
C ARG A 48 -5.85 2.54 12.04
N TYR A 49 -5.69 1.99 13.25
CA TYR A 49 -5.76 0.55 13.46
C TYR A 49 -7.20 0.07 13.48
N HIS A 50 -7.47 -1.01 12.75
CA HIS A 50 -8.75 -1.71 12.77
C HIS A 50 -8.53 -3.20 13.05
N PRO A 51 -9.42 -3.86 13.82
CA PRO A 51 -9.36 -5.30 14.01
C PRO A 51 -9.70 -6.06 12.73
N ASP A 52 -10.52 -5.46 11.86
CA ASP A 52 -10.80 -5.97 10.51
C ASP A 52 -10.89 -4.80 9.52
N PHE A 53 -9.92 -4.73 8.60
CA PHE A 53 -9.90 -3.71 7.57
C PHE A 53 -10.95 -3.94 6.48
N ALA A 54 -11.48 -5.16 6.29
CA ALA A 54 -12.49 -5.42 5.27
C ALA A 54 -13.82 -4.69 5.52
N VAL A 55 -14.09 -4.33 6.79
CA VAL A 55 -15.29 -3.58 7.21
C VAL A 55 -14.97 -2.13 7.59
N ALA A 56 -13.70 -1.71 7.45
CA ALA A 56 -13.28 -0.35 7.75
C ALA A 56 -13.77 0.64 6.68
N SER A 57 -13.59 1.93 6.94
CA SER A 57 -13.83 2.96 5.92
C SER A 57 -13.01 2.68 4.66
N ILE A 58 -13.55 3.02 3.49
CA ILE A 58 -12.85 2.83 2.21
C ILE A 58 -11.50 3.58 2.15
N ALA A 59 -11.37 4.70 2.87
CA ALA A 59 -10.13 5.42 3.02
C ALA A 59 -9.07 4.59 3.78
N ASP A 60 -9.48 3.92 4.87
CA ASP A 60 -8.58 3.05 5.64
C ASP A 60 -8.32 1.72 4.93
N GLN A 61 -9.29 1.19 4.16
CA GLN A 61 -9.06 0.08 3.25
C GLN A 61 -7.98 0.45 2.21
N GLY A 62 -8.08 1.64 1.60
CA GLY A 62 -7.08 2.15 0.67
C GLY A 62 -5.70 2.31 1.31
N LEU A 63 -5.63 2.83 2.53
CA LEU A 63 -4.38 2.92 3.30
C LEU A 63 -3.80 1.53 3.59
N PHE A 64 -4.64 0.56 3.96
CA PHE A 64 -4.21 -0.81 4.17
C PHE A 64 -3.66 -1.44 2.87
N ILE A 65 -4.33 -1.23 1.74
CA ILE A 65 -3.85 -1.70 0.43
C ILE A 65 -2.51 -1.05 0.07
N HIS A 66 -2.32 0.25 0.34
CA HIS A 66 -1.03 0.93 0.17
C HIS A 66 0.08 0.22 0.97
N GLU A 67 -0.15 -0.03 2.25
CA GLU A 67 0.85 -0.70 3.10
C GLU A 67 1.08 -2.16 2.69
N MET A 68 0.08 -2.85 2.14
CA MET A 68 0.25 -4.18 1.56
C MET A 68 1.15 -4.18 0.31
N VAL A 69 1.25 -3.09 -0.44
CA VAL A 69 2.24 -2.98 -1.52
C VAL A 69 3.66 -3.01 -0.96
N HIS A 70 3.90 -2.39 0.19
CA HIS A 70 5.19 -2.46 0.87
C HIS A 70 5.50 -3.89 1.36
N VAL A 71 4.50 -4.61 1.86
CA VAL A 71 4.65 -6.03 2.19
C VAL A 71 5.03 -6.84 0.95
N TRP A 72 4.34 -6.65 -0.17
CA TRP A 72 4.68 -7.29 -1.45
C TRP A 72 6.11 -6.94 -1.90
N GLN A 73 6.47 -5.65 -1.93
CA GLN A 73 7.82 -5.19 -2.26
C GLN A 73 8.88 -5.87 -1.40
N HIS A 74 8.63 -6.02 -0.09
CA HIS A 74 9.53 -6.72 0.81
C HIS A 74 9.71 -8.19 0.44
N GLN A 75 8.63 -8.90 0.10
CA GLN A 75 8.69 -10.29 -0.34
C GLN A 75 9.40 -10.47 -1.69
N GLN A 76 9.37 -9.45 -2.55
CA GLN A 76 10.19 -9.37 -3.77
C GLN A 76 11.68 -9.05 -3.49
N GLY A 77 12.10 -9.03 -2.22
CA GLY A 77 13.49 -8.81 -1.81
C GLY A 77 13.89 -7.35 -1.60
N LEU A 78 12.94 -6.40 -1.62
CA LEU A 78 13.26 -4.99 -1.35
C LEU A 78 13.42 -4.74 0.15
N PHE A 79 14.60 -4.26 0.55
CA PHE A 79 14.83 -3.78 1.90
C PHE A 79 14.36 -2.34 2.06
N LEU A 80 13.09 -2.18 2.45
CA LEU A 80 12.41 -0.89 2.54
C LEU A 80 13.10 0.13 3.46
N PRO A 81 13.70 -0.22 4.61
CA PRO A 81 14.38 0.77 5.45
C PRO A 81 15.57 1.47 4.77
N LEU A 82 16.22 0.84 3.78
CA LEU A 82 17.28 1.49 2.99
C LEU A 82 16.74 2.27 1.79
N ARG A 83 15.52 1.97 1.34
CA ARG A 83 14.92 2.55 0.12
C ARG A 83 13.90 3.66 0.40
N ARG A 84 13.31 3.69 1.60
CA ARG A 84 12.33 4.69 2.06
C ARG A 84 13.07 5.84 2.73
N HIS A 85 13.60 6.76 1.93
CA HIS A 85 14.26 7.98 2.42
C HIS A 85 13.23 9.11 2.58
N PRO A 86 13.40 10.08 3.50
CA PRO A 86 12.51 11.25 3.65
C PRO A 86 12.24 12.09 2.37
N PHE A 87 12.95 11.84 1.26
CA PHE A 87 12.71 12.51 -0.03
C PHE A 87 11.82 11.69 -0.98
N CYS A 88 11.25 10.58 -0.52
CA CYS A 88 10.31 9.79 -1.30
C CYS A 88 9.12 10.66 -1.74
N ARG A 89 8.83 10.62 -3.04
CA ARG A 89 7.76 11.41 -3.65
C ARG A 89 6.51 10.56 -3.76
N TYR A 90 5.40 11.09 -3.25
CA TYR A 90 4.07 10.48 -3.37
C TYR A 90 3.41 10.86 -4.70
N ARG A 91 3.69 12.07 -5.20
CA ARG A 91 3.16 12.53 -6.50
C ARG A 91 3.80 11.73 -7.63
N TYR A 92 2.98 11.27 -8.56
CA TYR A 92 3.39 10.56 -9.76
C TYR A 92 2.56 11.05 -10.96
N THR A 93 3.03 10.72 -12.16
CA THR A 93 2.29 10.88 -13.42
C THR A 93 2.33 9.54 -14.13
N LEU A 94 1.18 9.01 -14.53
CA LEU A 94 1.16 7.77 -15.31
C LEU A 94 1.76 8.04 -16.70
N GLN A 95 2.81 7.30 -17.03
CA GLN A 95 3.39 7.32 -18.38
C GLN A 95 2.90 6.10 -19.17
N PRO A 96 2.41 6.28 -20.41
CA PRO A 96 2.00 5.16 -21.26
C PRO A 96 3.12 4.13 -21.42
N GLY A 97 2.81 2.85 -21.19
CA GLY A 97 3.76 1.74 -21.34
C GLY A 97 4.84 1.64 -20.25
N GLN A 98 4.90 2.55 -19.28
CA GLN A 98 5.83 2.44 -18.15
C GLN A 98 5.32 1.39 -17.15
N PRO A 99 6.08 0.32 -16.86
CA PRO A 99 5.65 -0.70 -15.92
C PRO A 99 5.76 -0.22 -14.47
N LEU A 100 5.04 -0.86 -13.54
CA LEU A 100 4.91 -0.44 -12.14
C LEU A 100 6.28 -0.32 -11.44
N GLU A 101 7.20 -1.23 -11.74
CA GLU A 101 8.52 -1.32 -11.11
C GLU A 101 9.43 -0.12 -11.43
N ARG A 102 9.11 0.66 -12.47
CA ARG A 102 9.84 1.90 -12.80
C ARG A 102 9.39 3.11 -11.99
N TYR A 103 8.30 3.01 -11.24
CA TYR A 103 7.89 4.04 -10.29
C TYR A 103 8.59 3.86 -8.95
N GLY A 104 8.74 4.94 -8.19
CA GLY A 104 9.30 4.89 -6.83
C GLY A 104 8.40 4.06 -5.90
N ILE A 105 8.96 3.52 -4.82
CA ILE A 105 8.25 2.57 -3.93
C ILE A 105 6.93 3.13 -3.36
N GLU A 106 6.89 4.42 -2.97
CA GLU A 106 5.67 5.09 -2.50
C GLU A 106 4.69 5.37 -3.65
N GLN A 107 5.22 5.66 -4.85
CA GLN A 107 4.38 5.90 -6.03
C GLN A 107 3.69 4.61 -6.46
N GLN A 108 4.40 3.48 -6.42
CA GLN A 108 3.79 2.17 -6.66
C GLN A 108 2.63 1.93 -5.68
N ALA A 109 2.85 2.20 -4.40
CA ALA A 109 1.84 2.01 -3.37
C ALA A 109 0.61 2.93 -3.59
N GLU A 110 0.82 4.21 -3.92
CA GLU A 110 -0.26 5.14 -4.23
C GLU A 110 -0.99 4.79 -5.55
N ILE A 111 -0.29 4.33 -6.59
CA ILE A 111 -0.90 3.86 -7.84
C ILE A 111 -1.87 2.70 -7.57
N VAL A 112 -1.45 1.72 -6.77
CA VAL A 112 -2.28 0.56 -6.42
C VAL A 112 -3.47 0.98 -5.55
N ARG A 113 -3.25 1.85 -4.57
CA ARG A 113 -4.32 2.42 -3.74
C ARG A 113 -5.34 3.18 -4.59
N HIS A 114 -4.91 4.03 -5.50
CA HIS A 114 -5.80 4.80 -6.37
C HIS A 114 -6.65 3.89 -7.25
N ALA A 115 -6.03 2.87 -7.85
CA ALA A 115 -6.75 1.89 -8.63
C ALA A 115 -7.80 1.12 -7.80
N PHE A 116 -7.46 0.74 -6.56
CA PHE A 116 -8.40 0.12 -5.63
C PHE A 116 -9.58 1.04 -5.32
N LEU A 117 -9.33 2.31 -4.99
CA LEU A 117 -10.39 3.29 -4.70
C LEU A 117 -11.29 3.52 -5.91
N LEU A 118 -10.71 3.72 -7.10
CA LEU A 118 -11.45 3.89 -8.35
C LEU A 118 -12.33 2.67 -8.68
N ARG A 119 -11.84 1.45 -8.46
CA ARG A 119 -12.64 0.20 -8.60
C ARG A 119 -13.84 0.16 -7.67
N ASN A 120 -13.74 0.79 -6.50
CA ASN A 120 -14.82 0.88 -5.53
C ASN A 120 -15.69 2.15 -5.72
N GLY A 121 -15.59 2.82 -6.87
CA GLY A 121 -16.42 3.97 -7.22
C GLY A 121 -16.00 5.29 -6.58
N TRP A 122 -14.82 5.36 -5.95
CA TRP A 122 -14.32 6.60 -5.36
C TRP A 122 -13.60 7.44 -6.40
N ALA A 123 -14.07 8.67 -6.57
CA ALA A 123 -13.40 9.66 -7.39
C ALA A 123 -12.15 10.21 -6.67
N ILE A 124 -11.06 10.33 -7.42
CA ILE A 124 -9.82 10.95 -6.96
C ILE A 124 -9.55 12.13 -7.88
N GLU A 125 -9.45 13.31 -7.30
CA GLU A 125 -9.24 14.54 -8.07
C GLU A 125 -7.91 14.46 -8.84
N GLY A 126 -7.99 14.70 -10.16
CA GLY A 126 -6.82 14.64 -11.05
C GLY A 126 -6.29 13.24 -11.35
N ALA A 127 -6.96 12.17 -10.88
CA ALA A 127 -6.57 10.81 -11.25
C ALA A 127 -6.96 10.47 -12.69
N ALA A 128 -6.14 9.66 -13.35
CA ALA A 128 -6.47 9.07 -14.64
C ALA A 128 -7.70 8.13 -14.54
N PRO A 129 -8.33 7.74 -15.68
CA PRO A 129 -9.34 6.70 -15.69
C PRO A 129 -8.80 5.36 -15.17
N LEU A 130 -9.65 4.55 -14.52
CA LEU A 130 -9.28 3.24 -13.95
C LEU A 130 -8.51 2.35 -14.94
N ALA A 131 -8.93 2.31 -16.21
CA ALA A 131 -8.30 1.50 -17.26
C ALA A 131 -6.78 1.78 -17.42
N CYS A 132 -6.32 3.01 -17.14
CA CYS A 132 -4.90 3.36 -17.16
C CYS A 132 -4.09 2.68 -16.06
N TYR A 133 -4.74 2.31 -14.95
CA TYR A 133 -4.10 1.62 -13.84
C TYR A 133 -4.09 0.11 -14.02
N GLU A 134 -5.15 -0.48 -14.57
CA GLU A 134 -5.31 -1.94 -14.61
C GLU A 134 -4.19 -2.65 -15.38
N GLY A 135 -3.64 -1.99 -16.41
CA GLY A 135 -2.48 -2.49 -17.14
C GLY A 135 -1.21 -2.58 -16.29
N LEU A 136 -1.10 -1.77 -15.23
CA LEU A 136 0.05 -1.71 -14.32
C LEU A 136 -0.04 -2.72 -13.18
N LEU A 137 -1.25 -3.14 -12.80
CA LEU A 137 -1.50 -3.98 -11.63
C LEU A 137 -1.30 -5.49 -11.87
N ARG A 138 -0.38 -5.84 -12.77
CA ARG A 138 -0.05 -7.24 -13.05
C ARG A 138 1.01 -7.71 -12.07
N PHE A 139 0.59 -7.96 -10.83
CA PHE A 139 1.45 -8.60 -9.85
C PHE A 139 1.82 -10.01 -10.35
N ARG A 140 3.11 -10.33 -10.28
CA ARG A 140 3.68 -11.63 -10.59
C ARG A 140 4.09 -12.34 -9.32
#